data_AF-A0A7W1GNU5-F1
#
_entry.id   AF-A0A7W1GNU5-F1
#
_cell.length_a   1.000
_cell.length_b   1.000
_cell.length_c   1.000
_cell.angle_alpha   90.00
_cell.angle_beta   90.00
_cell.angle_gamma   90.00
#
_symmetry.space_group_name_H-M   'P 1'
#
loop_
_entity.id
_entity.type
_entity.pdbx_description
1 polymer ?
#
loop_
_entity_poly.entity_id
_entity_poly.type
_entity_poly.pdbx_seq_one_letter_code
_entity_poly.pdbx_strand_id
1 'polypeptide(L)'
;MDVAKGRRRGRPLESHVATGDLSDCRKVYFDEVGSNRPRFRLVYRLLPDEVQAVEVAAVAVGMREALAAYVAAASRLGRMSDPG
;
A
#
# COMPACT_ATOMS: atom_id res chain seq x y z
N MET A 1 3.16 -5.85 -15.27
CA MET A 1 3.46 -5.75 -13.83
C MET A 1 4.75 -4.94 -13.68
N ASP A 2 4.64 -3.61 -13.64
CA ASP A 2 5.79 -2.70 -13.68
C ASP A 2 6.43 -2.44 -12.32
N VAL A 3 5.68 -2.69 -11.24
CA VAL A 3 6.15 -2.51 -9.86
C VAL A 3 7.22 -3.56 -9.50
N ALA A 4 6.98 -4.85 -9.79
CA ALA A 4 7.94 -5.92 -9.52
C ALA A 4 9.25 -5.78 -10.32
N LYS A 5 9.20 -5.12 -11.48
CA LYS A 5 10.39 -4.83 -12.31
C LYS A 5 11.04 -3.47 -11.98
N GLY A 6 10.56 -2.77 -10.96
CA GLY A 6 11.04 -1.42 -10.59
C GLY A 6 10.70 -0.30 -11.57
N ARG A 7 9.99 -0.58 -12.66
CA ARG A 7 9.61 0.39 -13.71
C ARG A 7 8.57 1.40 -13.24
N ARG A 8 7.77 1.03 -12.23
CA ARG A 8 6.79 1.91 -11.59
C ARG A 8 6.98 1.91 -10.09
N ARG A 9 7.42 3.04 -9.54
CA ARG A 9 7.58 3.23 -8.10
C ARG A 9 6.31 3.79 -7.47
N GLY A 10 5.94 3.21 -6.32
CA GLY A 10 4.79 3.63 -5.53
C GLY A 10 5.14 4.79 -4.61
N ARG A 11 4.12 5.56 -4.20
CA ARG A 11 4.28 6.63 -3.21
C ARG A 11 4.45 6.02 -1.82
N PRO A 12 5.40 6.50 -1.00
CA PRO A 12 5.48 6.10 0.41
C PRO A 12 4.16 6.32 1.15
N LEU A 13 3.93 5.48 2.16
CA LEU A 13 2.90 5.68 3.16
C LEU A 13 3.54 6.19 4.45
N GLU A 14 2.70 6.59 5.39
CA GLU A 14 3.09 7.14 6.68
C GLU A 14 2.22 6.48 7.76
N SER A 15 2.52 6.77 9.02
CA SER A 15 1.62 6.44 10.12
C SER A 15 0.37 7.29 10.06
N HIS A 16 -0.79 6.68 10.34
CA HIS A 16 -2.08 7.37 10.29
C HIS A 16 -3.03 6.82 11.35
N VAL A 17 -3.72 7.71 12.06
CA VAL A 17 -4.59 7.36 13.21
C VAL A 17 -5.59 6.23 12.90
N ALA A 18 -6.21 6.28 11.72
CA ALA A 18 -7.25 5.33 11.32
C ALA A 18 -6.73 3.97 10.80
N THR A 19 -5.42 3.84 10.52
CA THR A 19 -4.87 2.63 9.86
C THR A 19 -3.59 2.12 10.53
N GLY A 20 -3.13 2.76 11.61
CA GLY A 20 -1.86 2.44 12.24
C GLY A 20 -0.65 2.83 11.40
N ASP A 21 0.49 2.21 11.70
CA ASP A 21 1.76 2.51 11.05
C ASP A 21 1.97 1.72 9.75
N LEU A 22 1.96 2.42 8.61
CA LEU A 22 2.29 1.87 7.29
C LEU A 22 3.52 2.56 6.69
N SER A 23 4.39 3.17 7.49
CA SER A 23 5.55 3.95 7.03
C SER A 23 6.58 3.15 6.21
N ASP A 24 6.64 1.83 6.37
CA ASP A 24 7.48 0.93 5.57
C ASP A 24 6.77 0.39 4.30
N CYS A 25 5.55 0.87 4.02
CA CYS A 25 4.76 0.47 2.87
C CYS A 25 4.76 1.55 1.78
N ARG A 26 4.47 1.12 0.55
CA ARG A 26 4.23 1.97 -0.60
C ARG A 26 2.88 1.67 -1.22
N LYS A 27 2.26 2.69 -1.84
CA LYS A 27 1.03 2.56 -2.61
C LYS A 27 1.24 2.85 -4.09
N VAL A 28 0.56 2.08 -4.94
CA VAL A 28 0.39 2.41 -6.35
C VAL A 28 -1.10 2.43 -6.70
N TYR A 29 -1.49 3.40 -7.52
CA TYR A 29 -2.83 3.48 -8.08
C TYR A 29 -2.93 2.59 -9.30
N PHE A 30 -3.98 1.79 -9.43
CA PHE A 30 -4.18 0.97 -10.62
C PHE A 30 -5.67 0.78 -10.87
N ASP A 31 -6.04 0.42 -12.10
CA ASP A 31 -7.38 0.54 -12.69
C ASP A 31 -7.58 1.87 -13.44
N GLU A 32 -7.00 1.94 -14.64
CA GLU A 32 -7.15 3.08 -15.56
C GLU A 32 -8.51 3.00 -16.29
N VAL A 33 -9.60 3.06 -15.53
CA VAL A 33 -10.95 3.16 -16.11
C VAL A 33 -11.32 4.64 -16.24
N GLY A 34 -10.91 5.26 -17.36
CA GLY A 34 -11.27 6.62 -17.76
C GLY A 34 -10.58 7.76 -17.00
N SER A 35 -11.04 9.01 -17.24
CA SER A 35 -10.50 10.27 -16.67
C SER A 35 -10.70 10.44 -15.16
N ASN A 36 -11.31 9.46 -14.47
CA ASN A 36 -11.58 9.54 -13.04
C ASN A 36 -10.39 9.04 -12.22
N ARG A 37 -10.30 9.54 -10.97
CA ARG A 37 -9.27 9.11 -10.02
C ARG A 37 -9.30 7.58 -9.87
N PRO A 38 -8.15 6.89 -9.91
CA PRO A 38 -8.11 5.43 -9.76
C PRO A 38 -8.82 4.97 -8.50
N ARG A 39 -9.67 3.97 -8.67
CA ARG A 39 -10.52 3.40 -7.63
C ARG A 39 -9.74 2.42 -6.78
N PHE A 40 -8.74 1.72 -7.33
CA PHE A 40 -7.98 0.74 -6.57
C PHE A 40 -6.57 1.20 -6.23
N ARG A 41 -6.07 0.65 -5.12
CA ARG A 41 -4.69 0.78 -4.65
C ARG A 41 -4.13 -0.59 -4.35
N LEU A 42 -2.89 -0.79 -4.77
CA LEU A 42 -2.02 -1.85 -4.26
C LEU A 42 -1.11 -1.22 -3.20
N VAL A 43 -1.11 -1.81 -2.01
CA VAL A 43 -0.14 -1.57 -0.94
C VAL A 43 0.88 -2.69 -0.96
N TYR A 44 2.16 -2.35 -0.97
CA TYR A 44 3.26 -3.31 -0.99
C TYR A 44 4.42 -2.83 -0.10
N ARG A 45 5.32 -3.76 0.24
CA ARG A 45 6.58 -3.49 0.95
C ARG A 45 7.76 -3.85 0.07
N LEU A 46 8.87 -3.17 0.31
CA LEU A 46 10.18 -3.57 -0.21
C LEU A 46 10.85 -4.45 0.84
N LEU A 47 11.38 -5.60 0.41
CA LEU A 47 12.07 -6.53 1.29
C LEU A 47 13.56 -6.64 0.91
N PRO A 48 14.47 -6.76 1.90
CA PRO A 48 14.19 -6.74 3.34
C PRO A 48 13.77 -5.35 3.87
N ASP A 49 14.16 -4.28 3.19
CA ASP A 49 13.83 -2.89 3.53
C ASP A 49 13.84 -1.96 2.30
N GLU A 50 13.62 -0.66 2.48
CA GLU A 50 13.59 0.32 1.40
C GLU A 50 14.97 0.61 0.75
N VAL A 51 16.07 0.32 1.44
CA VAL A 51 17.44 0.64 1.03
C VAL A 51 18.06 -0.52 0.26
N GLN A 52 17.92 -1.75 0.78
CA GLN A 52 18.49 -2.98 0.22
C GLN A 52 17.43 -3.82 -0.51
N ALA A 53 16.38 -3.18 -1.01
CA ALA A 53 15.23 -3.82 -1.65
C ALA A 53 15.64 -4.77 -2.79
N VAL A 54 15.39 -6.06 -2.63
CA VAL A 54 15.55 -7.09 -3.67
C VAL A 54 14.21 -7.65 -4.13
N GLU A 55 13.16 -7.51 -3.30
CA GLU A 55 11.84 -8.07 -3.56
C GLU A 55 10.72 -7.06 -3.26
N VAL A 56 9.59 -7.26 -3.94
CA VAL A 56 8.35 -6.54 -3.70
C VAL A 56 7.32 -7.51 -3.14
N ALA A 57 6.91 -7.29 -1.89
CA ALA A 57 5.84 -8.05 -1.26
C ALA A 57 4.51 -7.30 -1.37
N ALA A 58 3.57 -7.82 -2.15
CA ALA A 58 2.21 -7.29 -2.20
C ALA A 58 1.50 -7.58 -0.87
N VAL A 59 1.06 -6.54 -0.16
CA VAL A 59 0.40 -6.67 1.14
C VAL A 59 -1.12 -6.66 0.98
N ALA A 60 -1.65 -5.72 0.22
CA ALA A 60 -3.09 -5.59 0.05
C ALA A 60 -3.48 -4.91 -1.25
N VAL A 61 -4.62 -5.32 -1.80
CA VAL A 61 -5.35 -4.60 -2.82
C VAL A 61 -6.70 -4.20 -2.24
N GLY A 62 -7.14 -2.97 -2.49
CA GLY A 62 -8.46 -2.52 -2.09
C GLY A 62 -8.89 -1.21 -2.75
N MET A 63 -10.15 -0.86 -2.54
CA MET A 63 -10.71 0.39 -3.03
C MET A 63 -10.13 1.60 -2.29
N ARG A 64 -10.27 2.77 -2.93
CA ARG A 64 -10.00 4.09 -2.35
C ARG A 64 -10.91 4.38 -1.17
N GLU A 65 -12.18 4.06 -1.36
CA GLU A 65 -13.26 4.39 -0.45
C GLU A 65 -13.03 3.72 0.91
N ALA A 66 -13.45 4.41 1.97
CA ALA A 66 -13.32 3.95 3.35
C ALA A 66 -11.91 3.48 3.75
N LEU A 67 -10.86 3.94 3.07
CA LEU A 67 -9.46 3.52 3.31
C LEU A 67 -9.24 2.00 3.18
N ALA A 68 -10.09 1.28 2.44
CA ALA A 68 -10.15 -0.18 2.45
C ALA A 68 -8.79 -0.87 2.15
N ALA A 69 -8.03 -0.36 1.18
CA ALA A 69 -6.70 -0.90 0.87
C ALA A 69 -5.71 -0.81 2.05
N TYR A 70 -5.79 0.27 2.84
CA TYR A 70 -4.89 0.52 3.95
C TYR A 70 -5.31 -0.23 5.21
N VAL A 71 -6.61 -0.28 5.51
CA VAL A 71 -7.15 -1.10 6.61
C VAL A 71 -6.80 -2.57 6.42
N ALA A 72 -6.98 -3.09 5.19
CA ALA A 72 -6.59 -4.45 4.87
C ALA A 72 -5.07 -4.68 4.98
N ALA A 73 -4.24 -3.69 4.63
CA ALA A 73 -2.80 -3.78 4.79
C ALA A 73 -2.39 -3.82 6.27
N ALA A 74 -2.94 -2.90 7.07
CA ALA A 74 -2.69 -2.82 8.50
C ALA A 74 -3.09 -4.11 9.22
N SER A 75 -4.27 -4.65 8.91
CA SER A 75 -4.74 -5.92 9.45
C SER A 75 -3.79 -7.08 9.12
N ARG A 76 -3.37 -7.22 7.84
CA ARG A 76 -2.44 -8.29 7.43
C ARG A 76 -1.05 -8.17 8.02
N LEU A 77 -0.62 -6.95 8.36
CA LEU A 77 0.66 -6.69 9.01
C LEU A 77 0.58 -6.72 10.54
N GLY A 78 -0.62 -6.93 11.13
CA GLY A 78 -0.80 -6.94 12.58
C GLY A 78 -0.67 -5.56 13.23
N ARG A 79 -1.03 -4.49 12.52
CA ARG A 79 -0.81 -3.09 12.93
C ARG A 79 -2.07 -2.26 13.10
N MET A 80 -3.24 -2.88 13.17
CA MET A 80 -4.44 -2.12 13.49
C MET A 80 -4.28 -1.54 14.88
N SER A 81 -4.39 -0.21 14.99
CA SER A 81 -4.56 0.46 16.27
C SER A 81 -5.81 -0.12 16.93
N ASP A 82 -5.72 -0.48 18.21
CA ASP A 82 -6.92 -0.76 18.99
C ASP A 82 -7.83 0.48 18.93
N PRO A 83 -9.16 0.32 18.75
CA PRO A 83 -10.09 1.43 18.91
C PRO A 83 -10.08 1.82 20.39
N GLY A 84 -9.33 2.87 20.72
CA GLY A 84 -9.43 3.54 22.01
C GLY A 84 -10.79 4.22 22.20
#